data_AF-A0A1E3RBM6-F1
#
_entry.id   AF-A0A1E3RBM6-F1
#
_cell.length_a   1.000
_cell.length_b   1.000
_cell.length_c   1.000
_cell.angle_alpha   90.00
_cell.angle_beta   90.00
_cell.angle_gamma   90.00
#
_symmetry.space_group_name_H-M   'P 1'
#
loop_
_entity.id
_entity.type
_entity.pdbx_description
1 polymer ?
#
loop_
_entity_poly.entity_id
_entity_poly.type
_entity_poly.pdbx_seq_one_letter_code
_entity_poly.pdbx_strand_id
1 'polypeptide(L)' 'MSKRAEYMFALYSGSLAEPGDRNPYAGGESLVLPKLWTRGYERMMRVRIDTGPAMRRYRAECAAAESRST' A
#
# COMPACT_ATOMS: atom_id res chain seq x y z
N MET A 1 10.46 -19.19 -16.03
CA MET A 1 9.58 -18.71 -14.94
C MET A 1 8.14 -18.81 -15.42
N SER A 2 7.18 -19.28 -14.61
CA SER A 2 5.79 -19.39 -15.07
C SER A 2 5.07 -18.04 -15.02
N LYS A 3 4.03 -17.85 -15.85
CA LYS A 3 3.24 -16.60 -15.87
C LYS A 3 2.59 -16.30 -14.51
N ARG A 4 2.18 -17.36 -13.80
CA ARG A 4 1.71 -17.27 -12.42
C ARG A 4 2.80 -16.76 -11.48
N ALA A 5 4.03 -17.28 -11.59
CA ALA A 5 5.14 -16.85 -10.75
C ALA A 5 5.49 -15.36 -10.99
N GLU A 6 5.46 -14.92 -12.24
CA GLU A 6 5.69 -13.51 -12.61
C GLU A 6 4.61 -12.58 -12.01
N TYR A 7 3.34 -12.97 -12.07
CA TYR A 7 2.24 -12.21 -11.49
C TYR A 7 2.31 -12.13 -9.97
N MET A 8 2.63 -13.26 -9.33
CA MET A 8 2.84 -13.31 -7.88
C MET A 8 4.03 -12.43 -7.47
N PHE A 9 5.10 -12.45 -8.25
CA PHE A 9 6.27 -11.62 -8.00
C PHE A 9 5.95 -10.13 -8.15
N ALA A 10 5.23 -9.71 -9.19
CA ALA A 10 4.82 -8.32 -9.36
C ALA A 10 3.95 -7.82 -8.20
N LEU A 11 2.98 -8.62 -7.76
CA LEU A 11 2.16 -8.30 -6.58
C LEU A 11 3.00 -8.18 -5.30
N TYR A 12 3.90 -9.13 -5.08
CA TYR A 12 4.76 -9.16 -3.90
C TYR A 12 5.73 -7.98 -3.88
N SER A 13 6.43 -7.70 -4.97
CA SER A 13 7.38 -6.59 -5.06
C SER A 13 6.69 -5.23 -4.86
N GLY A 14 5.46 -5.08 -5.34
CA GLY A 14 4.63 -3.91 -5.02
C GLY A 14 4.41 -3.72 -3.53
N SER A 15 4.11 -4.80 -2.80
CA SER A 15 3.89 -4.72 -1.34
C SER A 15 5.14 -4.33 -0.54
N LEU A 16 6.32 -4.62 -1.06
CA LEU A 16 7.59 -4.27 -0.43
C LEU A 16 8.01 -2.83 -0.71
N ALA A 17 7.52 -2.21 -1.78
CA ALA A 17 7.91 -0.88 -2.19
C ALA A 17 7.61 0.20 -1.14
N GLU A 18 8.42 1.25 -1.18
CA GLU A 18 8.44 2.39 -0.27
C GLU A 18 7.71 3.61 -0.87
N PRO A 19 7.22 4.55 -0.02
CA PRO A 19 6.58 5.75 -0.50
C PRO A 19 7.43 6.52 -1.50
N GLY A 20 6.92 6.68 -2.72
CA GLY A 20 7.60 7.39 -3.81
C GLY A 20 8.33 6.49 -4.81
N ASP A 21 8.41 5.18 -4.55
CA ASP A 21 8.95 4.23 -5.52
C ASP A 21 8.15 4.22 -6.82
N ARG A 22 8.88 4.16 -7.93
CA ARG A 22 8.28 4.05 -9.26
C ARG A 22 7.96 2.59 -9.59
N ASN A 23 6.81 2.37 -10.21
CA ASN A 23 6.42 1.03 -10.68
C ASN A 23 7.39 0.55 -11.77
N PRO A 24 8.17 -0.52 -11.53
CA PRO A 24 9.19 -0.99 -12.46
C PRO A 24 8.60 -1.62 -13.73
N TYR A 25 7.31 -1.96 -13.72
CA TYR A 25 6.60 -2.51 -14.87
C TYR A 25 5.95 -1.42 -15.73
N ALA A 26 6.00 -0.15 -15.32
CA ALA A 26 5.43 0.95 -16.09
C ALA A 26 6.10 1.04 -17.47
N GLY A 27 5.28 1.08 -18.53
CA GLY A 27 5.77 1.17 -19.92
C GLY A 27 6.18 -0.15 -20.57
N GLY A 28 6.01 -1.29 -19.89
CA GLY A 28 6.19 -2.62 -20.49
C GLY A 28 5.00 -3.05 -21.36
N GLU A 29 5.18 -4.14 -22.11
CA GLU A 29 4.13 -4.71 -22.99
C GLU A 29 2.92 -5.27 -22.23
N SER A 30 3.11 -5.64 -20.95
CA SER A 30 2.06 -6.23 -20.12
C SER A 30 1.27 -5.17 -19.37
N LEU A 31 -0.05 -5.13 -19.59
CA LEU A 31 -0.96 -4.28 -18.82
C LEU A 31 -1.32 -4.84 -17.43
N VAL A 32 -0.99 -6.12 -17.17
CA VAL A 32 -1.38 -6.81 -15.92
C VAL A 32 -0.34 -6.63 -14.83
N LEU A 33 0.96 -6.69 -15.17
CA LEU A 33 2.04 -6.56 -14.18
C LEU A 33 2.02 -5.20 -13.46
N PRO A 34 1.85 -4.06 -14.15
CA PRO A 34 1.78 -2.76 -13.48
C PRO A 34 0.61 -2.69 -12.50
N LYS A 35 -0.54 -3.27 -12.85
CA LYS A 35 -1.73 -3.29 -11.99
C LYS A 35 -1.51 -4.15 -10.74
N LEU A 36 -0.88 -5.31 -10.89
CA LEU A 36 -0.58 -6.19 -9.75
C LEU A 36 0.41 -5.54 -8.79
N TRP A 37 1.46 -4.91 -9.31
CA TRP A 37 2.41 -4.16 -8.50
C TRP A 37 1.71 -3.02 -7.74
N THR A 38 0.92 -2.22 -8.45
CA THR A 38 0.19 -1.08 -7.85
C THR A 38 -0.74 -1.54 -6.74
N ARG A 39 -1.45 -2.65 -6.94
CA ARG A 39 -2.31 -3.24 -5.91
C ARG A 39 -1.53 -3.68 -4.66
N GLY A 40 -0.34 -4.27 -4.84
CA GLY A 40 0.55 -4.61 -3.73
C GLY A 40 0.99 -3.37 -2.96
N TYR A 41 1.43 -2.34 -3.69
CA TYR A 41 1.88 -1.06 -3.15
C TYR A 41 0.79 -0.35 -2.36
N GLU A 42 -0.39 -0.15 -2.94
CA GLU A 42 -1.53 0.51 -2.28
C GLU A 42 -1.96 -0.22 -1.00
N ARG A 43 -2.03 -1.56 -1.04
CA ARG A 43 -2.40 -2.36 0.14
C ARG A 43 -1.45 -2.07 1.29
N MET A 44 -0.15 -2.03 1.02
CA MET A 44 0.85 -1.87 2.08
C MET A 44 1.07 -0.41 2.48
N MET A 45 0.85 0.54 1.57
CA MET A 45 0.73 1.96 1.90
C MET A 45 -0.41 2.20 2.88
N ARG A 46 -1.59 1.62 2.63
CA ARG A 46 -2.74 1.77 3.53
C ARG A 46 -2.42 1.27 4.94
N VAL A 47 -1.81 0.09 5.07
CA VAL A 47 -1.38 -0.42 6.38
C VAL A 47 -0.42 0.54 7.07
N ARG A 48 0.62 1.03 6.38
CA ARG A 48 1.61 1.96 6.95
C ARG A 48 0.98 3.26 7.42
N ILE A 49 0.06 3.83 6.63
CA ILE A 49 -0.67 5.06 6.98
C ILE A 49 -1.59 4.80 8.17
N ASP A 50 -2.40 3.74 8.12
CA ASP A 50 -3.44 3.47 9.12
C ASP A 50 -2.91 2.99 10.47
N THR A 51 -1.73 2.36 10.48
CA THR A 51 -1.14 1.78 11.70
C THR A 51 -0.01 2.62 12.27
N GLY A 52 0.43 3.69 11.60
CA GLY A 52 1.52 4.54 12.03
C GLY A 52 1.25 5.27 13.36
N PRO A 53 2.30 5.63 14.12
CA PRO A 53 2.16 6.36 15.40
C PRO A 53 1.35 7.65 15.28
N ALA A 54 1.54 8.39 14.18
CA ALA A 54 0.81 9.62 13.89
C ALA A 54 -0.71 9.36 13.77
N MET A 55 -1.12 8.33 13.04
CA MET A 55 -2.54 8.00 12.86
C MET A 55 -3.17 7.47 14.15
N ARG A 56 -2.42 6.70 14.94
CA ARG A 56 -2.86 6.28 16.28
C ARG A 56 -3.09 7.49 17.19
N ARG A 57 -2.17 8.45 17.20
CA ARG A 57 -2.31 9.70 17.96
C ARG A 57 -3.52 10.50 17.51
N TYR A 58 -3.67 10.71 16.21
CA TYR A 58 -4.82 11.40 15.63
C TYR A 58 -6.15 10.77 16.08
N ARG A 59 -6.27 9.44 15.99
CA ARG A 59 -7.47 8.72 16.42
C ARG A 59 -7.74 8.86 17.93
N ALA A 60 -6.69 8.81 18.76
CA ALA A 60 -6.84 8.99 20.21
C ALA A 60 -7.31 10.41 20.56
N GLU A 61 -6.79 11.44 19.88
CA GLU A 61 -7.19 12.83 20.06
C GLU A 61 -8.65 13.06 19.62
N CYS A 62 -9.08 12.45 18.51
CA CYS A 62 -10.47 12.47 18.05
C CYS A 62 -11.42 11.83 19.09
N ALA A 63 -11.10 10.63 19.56
CA ALA A 63 -11.90 9.94 20.57
C ALA A 63 -12.02 10.77 21.87
N ALA A 64 -10.93 11.39 22.32
CA ALA A 64 -10.97 12.27 23.50
C ALA A 64 -11.82 13.53 23.29
N ALA A 65 -11.90 14.06 22.07
CA ALA A 65 -12.77 15.20 21.74
C ALA A 65 -14.25 14.80 21.73
N GLU A 66 -14.57 13.61 21.21
CA GLU A 66 -15.92 13.05 21.27
C GLU A 66 -16.39 12.87 22.71
N SER A 67 -15.56 12.28 23.59
CA SER A 67 -15.88 12.09 25.01
C SER A 67 -16.15 13.39 25.77
N ARG A 68 -15.49 14.50 25.41
CA ARG A 68 -15.70 15.82 26.05
C ARG A 68 -17.00 16.49 25.62
N SER A 69 -17.63 16.01 24.55
CA SER A 69 -18.84 16.60 23.98
C SER A 69 -20.12 15.88 24.42
N THR A 70 -19.98 14.74 25.11
CA THR A 70 -21.05 13.97 25.80
C THR A 70 -21.00 14.21 27.30
#